data_AF-A0A840PSN0-F1
#
_entry.id   AF-A0A840PSN0-F1
#
_cell.length_a   1.000
_cell.length_b   1.000
_cell.length_c   1.000
_cell.angle_alpha   90.00
_cell.angle_beta   90.00
_cell.angle_gamma   90.00
#
_symmetry.space_group_name_H-M   'P 1'
#
loop_
_entity.id
_entity.type
_entity.pdbx_description
1 polymer ?
#
loop_
_entity_poly.entity_id
_entity_poly.type
_entity_poly.pdbx_seq_one_letter_code
_entity_poly.pdbx_strand_id
1 'polypeptide(L)'
;MTQSTFDVFSLWKEIYNKTESAWHDAIQETLEKKSFAESLGQIQSQYVQFQELVNKMTESYLKQTNIPSRDEIANVASLIIDVDSKIDQLEDEIDEKEERLVKEMDALKKSVSSLEKKLDKVIELLNKSIESIADSNATVAATANKTVSK
;
A
#
# COMPACT_ATOMS: atom_id res chain seq x y z
N MET A 1 -88.33 -24.68 -3.29
CA MET A 1 -87.40 -24.76 -4.44
C MET A 1 -87.33 -23.36 -5.05
N THR A 2 -86.50 -22.49 -4.47
CA THR A 2 -85.16 -22.06 -4.95
C THR A 2 -85.22 -21.02 -6.08
N GLN A 3 -85.34 -19.72 -5.78
CA GLN A 3 -85.06 -18.66 -6.77
C GLN A 3 -84.81 -17.26 -6.14
N SER A 4 -83.85 -17.14 -5.23
CA SER A 4 -83.38 -15.81 -4.73
C SER A 4 -81.85 -15.67 -4.73
N THR A 5 -81.16 -16.54 -5.45
CA THR A 5 -79.69 -16.59 -5.52
C THR A 5 -79.12 -15.96 -6.79
N PHE A 6 -79.96 -15.38 -7.67
CA PHE A 6 -79.53 -15.09 -9.05
C PHE A 6 -79.06 -13.66 -9.33
N ASP A 7 -79.12 -12.71 -8.38
CA ASP A 7 -78.84 -11.31 -8.72
C ASP A 7 -77.63 -10.67 -8.03
N VAL A 8 -77.24 -11.14 -6.84
CA VAL A 8 -76.07 -10.58 -6.13
C VAL A 8 -74.74 -10.97 -6.76
N PHE A 9 -74.62 -12.18 -7.29
CA PHE A 9 -73.41 -12.63 -7.98
C PHE A 9 -73.29 -11.97 -9.36
N SER A 10 -74.41 -11.77 -10.06
CA SER A 10 -74.48 -11.08 -11.34
C SER A 10 -74.10 -9.60 -11.18
N LEU A 11 -74.62 -8.92 -10.16
CA LEU A 11 -74.25 -7.54 -9.82
C LEU A 11 -72.77 -7.40 -9.45
N TRP A 12 -72.22 -8.30 -8.62
CA TRP A 12 -70.80 -8.29 -8.28
C TRP A 12 -69.93 -8.53 -9.52
N LYS A 13 -70.35 -9.44 -10.41
CA LYS A 13 -69.65 -9.72 -11.66
C LYS A 13 -69.69 -8.51 -12.61
N GLU A 14 -70.80 -7.79 -12.67
CA GLU A 14 -70.91 -6.57 -13.47
C GLU A 14 -70.04 -5.44 -12.90
N ILE A 15 -70.02 -5.26 -11.58
CA ILE A 15 -69.14 -4.29 -10.90
C ILE A 15 -67.67 -4.67 -11.11
N TYR A 16 -67.32 -5.95 -10.97
CA TYR A 16 -65.97 -6.45 -11.20
C TYR A 16 -65.56 -6.24 -12.66
N ASN A 17 -66.39 -6.62 -13.64
CA ASN A 17 -66.09 -6.42 -15.06
C ASN A 17 -65.96 -4.94 -15.43
N LYS A 18 -66.80 -4.07 -14.86
CA LYS A 18 -66.72 -2.61 -15.08
C LYS A 18 -65.47 -2.01 -14.44
N THR A 19 -65.10 -2.50 -13.26
CA THR A 19 -63.87 -2.12 -12.58
C THR A 19 -62.68 -2.62 -13.38
N GLU A 20 -62.64 -3.89 -13.77
CA GLU A 20 -61.59 -4.47 -14.59
C GLU A 20 -61.42 -3.73 -15.91
N SER A 21 -62.50 -3.38 -16.62
CA SER A 21 -62.41 -2.57 -17.85
C SER A 21 -61.83 -1.18 -17.57
N ALA A 22 -62.32 -0.49 -16.53
CA ALA A 22 -61.83 0.84 -16.18
C ALA A 22 -60.35 0.82 -15.73
N TRP A 23 -59.94 -0.23 -15.00
CA TRP A 23 -58.55 -0.44 -14.61
C TRP A 23 -57.70 -0.88 -15.80
N HIS A 24 -58.23 -1.68 -16.71
CA HIS A 24 -57.54 -2.09 -17.93
C HIS A 24 -57.25 -0.88 -18.81
N ASP A 25 -58.25 -0.04 -19.07
CA ASP A 25 -58.10 1.18 -19.86
C ASP A 25 -57.13 2.17 -19.19
N ALA A 26 -57.27 2.38 -17.87
CA ALA A 26 -56.37 3.26 -17.13
C ALA A 26 -54.93 2.73 -17.07
N ILE A 27 -54.74 1.42 -16.90
CA ILE A 27 -53.42 0.78 -16.89
C ILE A 27 -52.82 0.83 -18.29
N GLN A 28 -53.59 0.56 -19.34
CA GLN A 28 -53.12 0.62 -20.72
C GLN A 28 -52.71 2.04 -21.09
N GLU A 29 -53.54 3.04 -20.78
CA GLU A 29 -53.20 4.46 -21.00
C GLU A 29 -51.99 4.91 -20.17
N THR A 30 -51.82 4.38 -18.96
CA THR A 30 -50.67 4.70 -18.09
C THR A 30 -49.39 4.03 -18.55
N LEU A 31 -49.45 2.77 -18.99
CA LEU A 31 -48.30 2.01 -19.49
C LEU A 31 -47.85 2.50 -20.87
N GLU A 32 -48.75 2.99 -21.70
CA GLU A 32 -48.44 3.61 -22.99
C GLU A 32 -47.74 4.97 -22.84
N LYS A 33 -47.91 5.65 -21.69
CA LYS A 33 -47.25 6.91 -21.40
C LYS A 33 -45.84 6.70 -20.85
N LYS A 34 -44.84 7.25 -21.55
CA LYS A 34 -43.44 7.32 -21.09
C LYS A 34 -43.28 7.91 -19.67
N SER A 35 -44.19 8.78 -19.23
CA SER A 35 -44.18 9.38 -17.90
C SER A 35 -44.32 8.35 -16.77
N PHE A 36 -44.92 7.19 -17.02
CA PHE A 36 -45.00 6.14 -16.00
C PHE A 36 -43.64 5.51 -15.73
N ALA A 37 -42.88 5.17 -16.78
CA ALA A 37 -41.51 4.66 -16.64
C ALA A 37 -40.58 5.69 -15.98
N GLU A 38 -40.73 6.97 -16.31
CA GLU A 38 -40.01 8.06 -15.67
C GLU A 38 -40.38 8.22 -14.19
N SER A 39 -41.68 8.14 -13.86
CA SER A 39 -42.16 8.18 -12.47
C SER A 39 -41.69 6.98 -11.65
N LEU A 40 -41.64 5.78 -12.23
CA LEU A 40 -41.09 4.60 -11.58
C LEU A 40 -39.58 4.75 -11.34
N GLY A 41 -38.84 5.30 -12.30
CA GLY A 41 -37.43 5.63 -12.11
C GLY A 41 -37.22 6.66 -11.01
N GLN A 42 -38.07 7.68 -10.91
CA GLN A 42 -38.05 8.66 -9.85
C GLN A 42 -38.36 8.05 -8.48
N ILE A 43 -39.39 7.21 -8.36
CA ILE A 43 -39.75 6.50 -7.13
C ILE A 43 -38.62 5.56 -6.70
N GLN A 44 -38.02 4.83 -7.65
CA GLN A 44 -36.89 3.97 -7.38
C GLN A 44 -35.67 4.76 -6.90
N SER A 45 -35.36 5.89 -7.54
CA SER A 45 -34.30 6.80 -7.09
C SER A 45 -34.57 7.32 -5.68
N GLN A 46 -35.81 7.71 -5.39
CA GLN A 46 -36.23 8.17 -4.07
C GLN A 46 -36.06 7.07 -3.01
N TYR A 47 -36.38 5.82 -3.35
CA TYR A 47 -36.20 4.67 -2.45
C TYR A 47 -34.72 4.44 -2.11
N VAL A 48 -33.83 4.47 -3.11
CA VAL A 48 -32.38 4.33 -2.88
C VAL A 48 -31.84 5.46 -2.01
N GLN A 49 -32.25 6.70 -2.30
CA GLN A 49 -31.86 7.87 -1.48
C GLN A 49 -32.37 7.75 -0.03
N PHE A 50 -33.58 7.24 0.17
CA PHE A 50 -34.12 7.00 1.51
C PHE A 50 -33.31 5.93 2.25
N GLN A 51 -32.93 4.85 1.56
CA GLN A 51 -32.09 3.80 2.14
C GLN A 51 -30.70 4.34 2.52
N GLU A 52 -30.09 5.17 1.68
CA GLU A 52 -28.83 5.86 2.01
C GLU A 52 -28.98 6.79 3.22
N LEU A 53 -30.08 7.53 3.31
CA LEU A 53 -30.35 8.41 4.45
C LEU A 53 -30.51 7.61 5.75
N VAL A 54 -31.25 6.49 5.72
CA VAL A 54 -31.40 5.60 6.86
C VAL A 54 -30.05 5.02 7.29
N ASN A 55 -29.21 4.61 6.35
CA ASN A 55 -27.86 4.13 6.63
C ASN A 55 -27.00 5.22 7.29
N LYS A 56 -27.00 6.44 6.74
CA LYS A 56 -26.27 7.59 7.31
C LYS A 56 -26.75 7.97 8.71
N MET A 57 -28.07 7.95 8.94
CA MET A 57 -28.65 8.22 10.26
C MET A 57 -28.27 7.12 11.26
N THR A 58 -28.33 5.86 10.84
CA THR A 58 -27.92 4.71 11.65
C THR A 58 -26.43 4.79 11.99
N GLU A 59 -25.60 5.14 11.02
CA GLU A 59 -24.16 5.33 11.22
C GLU A 59 -23.87 6.50 12.17
N SER A 60 -24.54 7.64 11.99
CA SER A 60 -24.41 8.78 12.89
C SER A 60 -24.86 8.46 14.32
N TYR A 61 -25.89 7.65 14.48
CA TYR A 61 -26.36 7.17 15.78
C TYR A 61 -25.35 6.21 16.43
N LEU A 62 -24.77 5.29 15.66
CA LEU A 62 -23.72 4.39 16.12
C LEU A 62 -22.43 5.13 16.50
N LYS A 63 -22.08 6.19 15.76
CA LYS A 63 -20.98 7.11 16.14
C LYS A 63 -21.24 7.78 17.48
N GLN A 64 -22.49 8.16 17.76
CA GLN A 64 -22.87 8.77 19.04
C GLN A 64 -22.79 7.79 20.22
N THR A 65 -22.98 6.49 19.99
CA THR A 65 -22.78 5.44 21.00
C THR A 65 -21.34 4.91 21.06
N ASN A 66 -20.40 5.55 20.36
CA ASN A 66 -18.99 5.16 20.31
C ASN A 66 -18.75 3.74 19.77
N ILE A 67 -19.72 3.19 19.03
CA ILE A 67 -19.61 1.90 18.35
C ILE A 67 -19.15 2.19 16.91
N PRO A 68 -17.90 1.86 16.56
CA PRO A 68 -17.38 2.15 15.22
C PRO A 68 -18.22 1.47 14.15
N SER A 69 -18.43 2.16 13.03
CA SER A 69 -19.18 1.59 11.91
C SER A 69 -18.38 0.47 11.26
N ARG A 70 -19.05 -0.47 10.58
CA ARG A 70 -18.36 -1.58 9.89
C ARG A 70 -17.34 -1.08 8.87
N ASP A 71 -17.63 0.05 8.22
CA ASP A 71 -16.76 0.66 7.22
C ASP A 71 -15.52 1.30 7.86
N GLU A 72 -15.65 1.89 9.06
CA GLU A 72 -14.51 2.41 9.82
C GLU A 72 -13.56 1.27 10.26
N ILE A 73 -14.10 0.14 10.70
CA ILE A 73 -13.30 -1.06 11.03
C ILE A 73 -12.58 -1.58 9.80
N ALA A 74 -13.25 -1.63 8.64
CA ALA A 74 -12.64 -2.08 7.39
C ALA A 74 -11.50 -1.15 6.93
N ASN A 75 -11.68 0.17 7.05
CA ASN A 75 -10.65 1.15 6.71
C ASN A 75 -9.42 1.04 7.64
N VAL A 76 -9.64 0.87 8.95
CA VAL A 76 -8.54 0.66 9.90
C VAL A 76 -7.83 -0.66 9.63
N ALA A 77 -8.56 -1.73 9.33
CA ALA A 77 -7.96 -3.02 8.96
C ALA A 77 -7.10 -2.91 7.70
N SER A 78 -7.58 -2.19 6.67
CA SER A 78 -6.78 -1.94 5.46
C SER A 78 -5.51 -1.15 5.77
N LEU A 79 -5.60 -0.11 6.61
CA LEU A 79 -4.44 0.69 6.99
C LEU A 79 -3.41 -0.14 7.78
N ILE A 80 -3.87 -1.05 8.63
CA ILE A 80 -2.99 -1.97 9.36
C ILE A 80 -2.26 -2.90 8.37
N ILE A 81 -2.96 -3.47 7.39
CA ILE A 81 -2.35 -4.33 6.36
C ILE A 81 -1.30 -3.56 5.56
N ASP A 82 -1.58 -2.30 5.19
CA ASP A 82 -0.63 -1.47 4.46
C ASP A 82 0.62 -1.14 5.31
N VAL A 83 0.44 -0.95 6.62
CA VAL A 83 1.56 -0.75 7.54
C VAL A 83 2.39 -2.02 7.69
N ASP A 84 1.76 -3.18 7.84
CA ASP A 84 2.42 -4.49 7.91
C ASP A 84 3.28 -4.73 6.68
N SER A 85 2.69 -4.54 5.48
CA SER A 85 3.43 -4.67 4.22
C SER A 85 4.60 -3.69 4.09
N LYS A 86 4.48 -2.47 4.64
CA LYS A 86 5.57 -1.50 4.65
C LYS A 86 6.67 -1.85 5.65
N ILE A 87 6.31 -2.48 6.77
CA ILE A 87 7.27 -2.99 7.75
C ILE A 87 8.09 -4.11 7.12
N ASP A 88 7.44 -5.08 6.46
CA ASP A 88 8.12 -6.15 5.73
C ASP A 88 9.12 -5.61 4.71
N GLN A 89 8.70 -4.62 3.89
CA GLN A 89 9.61 -3.97 2.93
C GLN A 89 10.78 -3.27 3.61
N LEU A 90 10.56 -2.67 4.78
CA LEU A 90 11.61 -2.00 5.53
C LEU A 90 12.60 -3.01 6.11
N GLU A 91 12.12 -4.15 6.59
CA GLU A 91 12.96 -5.26 7.07
C GLU A 91 13.84 -5.79 5.93
N ASP A 92 13.26 -6.08 4.77
CA ASP A 92 14.01 -6.51 3.57
C ASP A 92 15.10 -5.49 3.17
N GLU A 93 14.76 -4.19 3.15
CA GLU A 93 15.72 -3.12 2.84
C GLU A 93 16.85 -3.00 3.88
N ILE A 94 16.55 -3.24 5.16
CA ILE A 94 17.53 -3.20 6.24
C ILE A 94 18.49 -4.38 6.09
N ASP A 95 17.97 -5.58 5.85
CA ASP A 95 18.78 -6.79 5.66
C ASP A 95 19.71 -6.64 4.44
N GLU A 96 19.22 -6.11 3.32
CA GLU A 96 20.04 -5.86 2.13
C GLU A 96 21.15 -4.84 2.42
N LYS A 97 20.82 -3.75 3.14
CA LYS A 97 21.81 -2.73 3.53
C LYS A 97 22.84 -3.28 4.50
N GLU A 98 22.45 -4.12 5.46
CA GLU A 98 23.37 -4.76 6.39
C GLU A 98 24.35 -5.67 5.64
N GLU A 99 23.85 -6.52 4.74
CA GLU A 99 24.72 -7.40 3.95
C GLU A 99 25.71 -6.59 3.08
N ARG A 100 25.23 -5.49 2.47
CA ARG A 100 26.07 -4.58 1.69
C ARG A 100 27.14 -3.91 2.54
N LEU A 101 26.78 -3.44 3.74
CA LEU A 101 27.72 -2.82 4.68
C LEU A 101 28.78 -3.80 5.14
N VAL A 102 28.42 -5.04 5.48
CA VAL A 102 29.38 -6.09 5.87
C VAL A 102 30.38 -6.36 4.74
N LYS A 103 29.90 -6.50 3.49
CA LYS A 103 30.74 -6.68 2.31
C LYS A 103 31.70 -5.50 2.09
N GLU A 104 31.20 -4.27 2.21
CA GLU A 104 32.03 -3.06 2.11
C GLU A 104 33.07 -2.98 3.24
N MET A 105 32.71 -3.35 4.47
CA MET A 105 33.62 -3.37 5.61
C MET A 105 34.73 -4.41 5.43
N ASP A 106 34.41 -5.60 4.90
CA ASP A 106 35.39 -6.64 4.57
C ASP A 106 36.33 -6.21 3.45
N ALA A 107 35.80 -5.55 2.41
CA ALA A 107 36.61 -4.99 1.33
C ALA A 107 37.56 -3.90 1.87
N LEU A 108 37.05 -3.02 2.73
CA LEU A 108 37.82 -1.98 3.38
C LEU A 108 38.92 -2.58 4.26
N LYS A 109 38.61 -3.58 5.09
CA LYS A 109 39.57 -4.30 5.93
C LYS A 109 40.70 -4.94 5.12
N LYS A 110 40.37 -5.57 3.98
CA LYS A 110 41.37 -6.11 3.04
C LYS A 110 42.26 -5.01 2.46
N SER A 111 41.66 -3.89 2.06
CA SER A 111 42.41 -2.76 1.51
C SER A 111 43.38 -2.16 2.53
N VAL A 112 42.94 -1.99 3.78
CA VAL A 112 43.76 -1.50 4.90
C VAL A 112 44.92 -2.45 5.18
N SER A 113 44.66 -3.76 5.29
CA SER A 113 45.73 -4.75 5.50
C SER A 113 46.75 -4.78 4.35
N SER A 114 46.30 -4.56 3.11
CA SER A 114 47.22 -4.45 1.97
C SER A 114 48.08 -3.18 2.04
N LEU A 115 47.52 -2.09 2.59
CA LEU A 115 48.21 -0.82 2.80
C LEU A 115 49.26 -0.95 3.90
N GLU A 116 48.91 -1.59 5.03
CA GLU A 116 49.84 -1.91 6.12
C GLU A 116 51.07 -2.65 5.59
N LYS A 117 50.87 -3.73 4.82
CA LYS A 117 51.99 -4.48 4.20
C LYS A 117 52.85 -3.65 3.25
N LYS A 118 52.24 -2.75 2.49
CA LYS A 118 52.99 -1.83 1.60
C LYS A 118 53.80 -0.83 2.42
N LEU A 119 53.25 -0.32 3.52
CA LEU A 119 53.94 0.57 4.45
C LEU A 119 55.14 -0.11 5.10
N ASP A 120 54.96 -1.34 5.60
CA ASP A 120 56.07 -2.14 6.15
C ASP A 120 57.20 -2.30 5.14
N LYS A 121 56.87 -2.59 3.88
CA LYS A 121 57.86 -2.72 2.81
C LYS A 121 58.56 -1.40 2.49
N VAL A 122 57.85 -0.28 2.52
CA VAL A 122 58.46 1.05 2.35
C VAL A 122 59.42 1.36 3.49
N ILE A 123 59.05 1.05 4.74
CA ILE A 123 59.90 1.21 5.91
C ILE A 123 61.16 0.34 5.78
N GLU A 124 61.02 -0.91 5.36
CA GLU A 124 62.16 -1.82 5.12
C GLU A 124 63.11 -1.29 4.04
N LEU A 125 62.57 -0.82 2.91
CA LEU A 125 63.37 -0.23 1.82
C LEU A 125 64.08 1.06 2.25
N LEU A 126 63.42 1.91 3.03
CA LEU A 126 64.02 3.13 3.58
C LEU A 126 65.16 2.80 4.55
N ASN A 127 64.96 1.86 5.48
CA ASN A 127 66.02 1.41 6.39
C ASN A 127 67.22 0.86 5.61
N LYS A 128 66.97 0.00 4.61
CA LYS A 128 68.04 -0.55 3.76
C LYS A 128 68.78 0.54 2.98
N SER A 129 68.08 1.56 2.50
CA SER A 129 68.70 2.70 1.83
C SER A 129 69.54 3.54 2.80
N ILE A 130 69.08 3.73 4.05
CA ILE A 130 69.83 4.43 5.10
C ILE A 130 71.11 3.65 5.46
N GLU A 131 71.02 2.32 5.64
CA GLU A 131 72.18 1.46 5.87
C GLU A 131 73.18 1.53 4.72
N SER A 132 72.70 1.45 3.46
CA SER A 132 73.55 1.59 2.27
C SER A 132 74.23 2.96 2.18
N ILE A 133 73.57 4.05 2.57
CA ILE A 133 74.16 5.39 2.62
C ILE A 133 75.22 5.47 3.74
N ALA A 134 74.98 4.85 4.89
CA ALA A 134 75.94 4.78 5.98
C ALA A 134 77.22 4.00 5.57
N ASP A 135 77.07 2.86 4.90
CA ASP A 135 78.19 2.05 4.38
C ASP A 135 78.96 2.78 3.27
N SER A 136 78.26 3.55 2.42
CA SER A 136 78.88 4.36 1.37
C SER A 136 79.71 5.51 1.97
N ASN A 137 79.25 6.15 3.05
CA ASN A 137 80.03 7.18 3.75
C ASN A 137 81.25 6.61 4.50
N ALA A 138 81.15 5.41 5.08
CA ALA A 138 82.28 4.74 5.72
C ALA A 138 83.40 4.37 4.73
N THR A 139 83.05 4.00 3.49
CA THR A 139 84.03 3.68 2.44
C THR A 139 84.66 4.93 1.81
N VAL A 140 83.93 6.05 1.70
CA VAL A 140 84.50 7.35 1.29
C VAL A 140 85.47 7.91 2.35
N ALA A 141 85.15 7.76 3.64
CA ALA A 141 86.06 8.12 4.74
C ALA A 141 87.33 7.24 4.78
N ALA A 142 87.22 5.94 4.49
CA ALA A 142 88.36 5.03 4.39
C ALA A 142 89.27 5.31 3.17
N THR A 143 88.71 5.86 2.08
CA THR A 143 89.48 6.19 0.87
C THR A 143 90.18 7.55 0.99
N ALA A 144 89.56 8.53 1.67
CA ALA A 144 90.19 9.83 1.93
C ALA A 144 91.41 9.75 2.88
N ASN A 145 91.43 8.79 3.81
CA ASN A 145 92.56 8.59 4.72
C ASN A 145 93.74 7.83 4.07
N LYS A 146 93.56 7.28 2.85
CA LYS A 146 94.62 6.54 2.12
C LYS A 146 95.41 7.42 1.15
N THR A 147 94.97 8.66 0.88
CA THR A 147 95.66 9.62 -0.01
C THR A 147 96.51 10.67 0.73
N VAL A 148 96.51 10.70 2.07
CA VAL A 148 97.32 11.64 2.87
C VAL A 148 98.57 10.99 3.49
N SER A 149 98.71 9.67 3.37
CA SER A 149 99.94 8.94 3.75
C SER A 149 100.59 8.30 2.52
N LYS A 150 101.18 9.13 1.66
CA LYS A 150 102.22 8.71 0.71
C LYS A 150 103.26 9.80 0.61
#